data_AF-A0A067BJT0-F1
#
_entry.id   AF-A0A067BJT0-F1
#
_cell.length_a   1.000
_cell.length_b   1.000
_cell.length_c   1.000
_cell.angle_alpha   90.00
_cell.angle_beta   90.00
_cell.angle_gamma   90.00
#
_symmetry.space_group_name_H-M   'P 1'
#
loop_
_entity.id
_entity.type
_entity.pdbx_description
1 polymer ?
#
loop_
_entity_poly.entity_id
_entity_poly.type
_entity_poly.pdbx_seq_one_letter_code
_entity_poly.pdbx_strand_id
1 'polypeptide(L)'
;MVGCPAIQEDVDYPGNDLTTTHQTTAEFCCADCTGTPGCRGFVWNAMAGACRLKTAVGSPVKAVGNRASVLPRLTTATCSAFQNDVDYPGNDIGSTSRASAADCCGD
;
A
#
# COMPACT_ATOMS: atom_id res chain seq x y z
N MET A 1 8.19 -0.79 6.64
CA MET A 1 7.52 0.46 6.22
C MET A 1 7.02 0.27 4.80
N VAL A 2 5.70 0.14 4.61
CA VAL A 2 5.10 0.05 3.27
C VAL A 2 5.02 1.47 2.72
N GLY A 3 6.08 1.90 2.04
CA GLY A 3 6.11 3.17 1.31
C GLY A 3 5.47 3.00 -0.07
N CYS A 4 4.96 4.08 -0.64
CA CYS A 4 4.54 4.05 -2.03
C CYS A 4 5.78 4.12 -2.95
N PRO A 5 5.79 3.37 -4.06
CA PRO A 5 6.82 3.50 -5.08
C PRO A 5 6.79 4.89 -5.72
N ALA A 6 7.80 5.17 -6.54
CA ALA A 6 7.92 6.42 -7.28
C ALA A 6 6.63 6.79 -8.04
N ILE A 7 6.32 8.08 -8.04
CA ILE A 7 5.18 8.64 -8.78
C ILE A 7 5.39 8.44 -10.29
N GLN A 8 4.32 8.01 -10.96
CA GLN A 8 4.19 7.98 -12.41
C GLN A 8 3.50 9.26 -12.86
N GLU A 9 4.23 10.08 -13.60
CA GLU A 9 3.75 11.36 -14.13
C GLU A 9 2.87 11.14 -15.38
N ASP A 10 1.85 11.98 -15.54
CA ASP A 10 0.89 11.98 -16.63
C ASP A 10 0.15 10.64 -16.86
N VAL A 11 -0.18 9.95 -15.77
CA VAL A 11 -0.84 8.63 -15.78
C VAL A 11 -2.15 8.66 -14.99
N ASP A 12 -3.19 8.07 -15.58
CA ASP A 12 -4.42 7.67 -14.87
C ASP A 12 -4.59 6.14 -14.94
N TYR A 13 -5.31 5.61 -13.96
CA TYR A 13 -5.77 4.24 -13.90
C TYR A 13 -7.30 4.26 -13.83
N PRO A 14 -8.02 4.13 -14.96
CA PRO A 14 -9.47 4.29 -14.98
C PRO A 14 -10.22 3.24 -14.15
N GLY A 15 -11.33 3.65 -13.52
CA GLY A 15 -12.18 2.79 -12.70
C GLY A 15 -11.56 2.41 -11.34
N ASN A 16 -12.19 1.45 -10.66
CA ASN A 16 -11.78 0.90 -9.36
C ASN A 16 -11.59 1.97 -8.26
N ASP A 17 -12.32 3.08 -8.32
CA ASP A 17 -12.26 4.12 -7.30
C ASP A 17 -12.85 3.61 -5.98
N LEU A 18 -12.03 3.54 -4.94
CA LEU A 18 -12.42 3.19 -3.57
C LEU A 18 -13.06 4.38 -2.87
N THR A 19 -12.35 5.50 -2.88
CA THR A 19 -12.79 6.77 -2.31
C THR A 19 -11.94 7.90 -2.90
N THR A 20 -12.32 9.14 -2.64
CA THR A 20 -11.55 10.32 -3.03
C THR A 20 -11.22 11.16 -1.81
N THR A 21 -9.93 11.42 -1.61
CA THR A 21 -9.42 12.40 -0.63
C THR A 21 -8.85 13.61 -1.37
N HIS A 22 -8.43 14.64 -0.63
CA HIS A 22 -7.86 15.85 -1.21
C HIS A 22 -6.51 16.15 -0.57
N GLN A 23 -5.52 16.43 -1.39
CA GLN A 23 -4.14 16.73 -0.99
C GLN A 23 -3.52 17.77 -1.91
N THR A 24 -2.59 18.53 -1.35
CA THR A 24 -1.86 19.58 -2.08
C THR A 24 -0.88 19.02 -3.10
N THR A 25 -0.34 17.82 -2.88
CA THR A 25 0.56 17.13 -3.81
C THR A 25 0.30 15.63 -3.81
N ALA A 26 0.73 14.95 -4.89
CA ALA A 26 0.52 13.52 -5.07
C ALA A 26 1.22 12.66 -4.00
N GLU A 27 2.32 13.14 -3.45
CA GLU A 27 3.11 12.45 -2.43
C GLU A 27 2.30 12.21 -1.15
N PHE A 28 1.40 13.14 -0.80
CA PHE A 28 0.54 12.99 0.36
C PHE A 28 -0.59 11.97 0.15
N CYS A 29 -1.00 11.69 -1.09
CA CYS A 29 -1.96 10.63 -1.38
C CYS A 29 -1.43 9.24 -0.98
N CYS A 30 -0.12 9.08 -0.80
CA CYS A 30 0.45 7.84 -0.30
C CYS A 30 -0.03 7.52 1.12
N ALA A 31 0.00 8.51 2.02
CA ALA A 31 -0.44 8.34 3.40
C ALA A 31 -1.95 8.02 3.46
N ASP A 32 -2.73 8.69 2.61
CA ASP A 32 -4.16 8.42 2.49
C ASP A 32 -4.41 6.96 2.04
N CYS A 33 -3.66 6.49 1.04
CA CYS A 33 -3.81 5.13 0.54
C CYS A 33 -3.34 4.08 1.55
N THR A 34 -2.18 4.25 2.19
CA THR A 34 -1.68 3.29 3.19
C THR A 34 -2.51 3.26 4.47
N GLY A 35 -3.17 4.39 4.81
CA GLY A 35 -4.15 4.48 5.89
C GLY A 35 -5.55 3.96 5.54
N THR A 36 -5.82 3.65 4.28
CA THR A 36 -7.15 3.21 3.82
C THR A 36 -7.15 1.70 3.52
N PRO A 37 -7.84 0.88 4.31
CA PRO A 37 -7.95 -0.56 4.05
C PRO A 37 -8.46 -0.86 2.65
N GLY A 38 -7.77 -1.74 1.93
CA GLY A 38 -8.13 -2.13 0.58
C GLY A 38 -7.60 -1.21 -0.53
N CYS A 39 -6.92 -0.11 -0.20
CA CYS A 39 -6.26 0.70 -1.22
C CYS A 39 -5.04 -0.04 -1.82
N ARG A 40 -4.95 -0.05 -3.15
CA ARG A 40 -3.89 -0.72 -3.93
C ARG A 40 -3.10 0.25 -4.81
N GLY A 41 -3.48 1.52 -4.81
CA GLY A 41 -2.88 2.58 -5.61
C GLY A 41 -3.73 3.83 -5.54
N PHE A 42 -3.20 4.93 -6.05
CA PHE A 42 -3.93 6.18 -6.15
C PHE A 42 -3.60 6.91 -7.46
N VAL A 43 -4.49 7.81 -7.86
CA VAL A 43 -4.26 8.80 -8.91
C VAL A 43 -4.58 10.17 -8.35
N TRP A 44 -3.60 11.06 -8.30
CA TRP A 44 -3.77 12.46 -7.93
C TRP A 44 -4.01 13.31 -9.16
N ASN A 45 -5.04 14.14 -9.15
CA ASN A 45 -5.32 15.11 -10.20
C ASN A 45 -4.86 16.51 -9.76
N ALA A 46 -3.91 17.09 -10.50
CA ALA A 46 -3.31 18.38 -10.13
C ALA A 46 -4.28 19.57 -10.18
N MET A 47 -5.29 19.52 -11.04
CA MET A 47 -6.26 20.61 -11.18
C MET A 47 -7.25 20.65 -10.01
N ALA A 48 -7.67 19.50 -9.51
CA ALA A 48 -8.63 19.38 -8.41
C ALA A 48 -7.96 19.21 -7.03
N GLY A 49 -6.67 18.87 -6.99
CA GLY A 49 -6.01 18.45 -5.76
C GLY A 49 -6.61 17.16 -5.17
N ALA A 50 -7.20 16.30 -6.01
CA ALA A 50 -7.97 15.14 -5.59
C ALA A 50 -7.15 13.85 -5.73
N CYS A 51 -7.08 13.04 -4.68
CA CYS A 51 -6.51 11.70 -4.67
C CYS A 51 -7.63 10.67 -4.85
N ARG A 52 -7.70 10.06 -6.03
CA ARG A 52 -8.59 8.93 -6.30
C ARG A 52 -7.91 7.65 -5.84
N LEU A 53 -8.27 7.17 -4.65
CA LEU A 53 -7.76 5.93 -4.08
C LEU A 53 -8.40 4.75 -4.80
N LYS A 54 -7.63 3.70 -5.09
CA LYS A 54 -8.06 2.60 -5.96
C LYS A 54 -8.12 1.28 -5.22
N THR A 55 -9.19 0.50 -5.38
CA THR A 55 -9.29 -0.88 -4.89
C THR A 55 -8.44 -1.86 -5.69
N ALA A 56 -8.16 -1.52 -6.96
CA ALA A 56 -7.30 -2.28 -7.85
C ALA A 56 -6.71 -1.33 -8.90
N VAL A 57 -5.52 -1.64 -9.38
CA VAL A 57 -4.86 -0.88 -10.44
C VAL A 57 -4.94 -1.67 -11.74
N GLY A 58 -5.62 -1.10 -12.73
CA GLY A 58 -5.78 -1.67 -14.07
C GLY A 58 -4.68 -1.26 -15.04
N SER A 59 -5.00 -1.22 -16.32
CA SER A 59 -4.07 -0.71 -17.35
C SER A 59 -3.91 0.81 -17.23
N PRO A 60 -2.67 1.33 -17.32
CA PRO A 60 -2.44 2.77 -17.30
C PRO A 60 -2.92 3.41 -18.61
N VAL A 61 -3.41 4.64 -18.51
CA VAL A 61 -3.69 5.51 -19.65
C VAL A 61 -2.93 6.83 -19.48
N LYS A 62 -2.50 7.42 -20.61
CA LYS A 62 -1.89 8.74 -20.59
C LYS A 62 -2.93 9.80 -20.23
N ALA A 63 -2.68 10.56 -19.18
CA ALA A 63 -3.56 11.63 -18.71
C ALA A 63 -2.71 12.78 -18.16
N VAL A 64 -2.54 13.84 -18.96
CA VAL A 64 -1.67 14.98 -18.61
C VAL A 64 -2.17 15.65 -17.33
N GLY A 65 -1.26 15.86 -16.37
CA GLY A 65 -1.56 16.46 -15.07
C GLY A 65 -2.09 15.49 -14.00
N ASN A 66 -2.24 14.21 -14.33
CA ASN A 66 -2.50 13.17 -13.33
C ASN A 66 -1.19 12.50 -12.91
N ARG A 67 -1.06 12.22 -11.62
CA ARG A 67 0.13 11.64 -11.00
C ARG A 67 -0.28 10.42 -10.20
N ALA A 68 0.23 9.25 -10.54
CA ALA A 68 -0.23 7.99 -9.96
C ALA A 68 0.87 7.25 -9.21
N SER A 69 0.51 6.44 -8.22
CA SER A 69 1.40 5.41 -7.68
C SER A 69 0.62 4.15 -7.37
N VAL A 70 1.28 3.02 -7.54
CA VAL A 70 0.71 1.69 -7.34
C VAL A 70 1.40 1.13 -6.12
N LEU A 71 0.64 0.82 -5.07
CA LEU A 71 1.25 0.24 -3.88
C LEU A 71 1.81 -1.12 -4.26
N PRO A 72 3.01 -1.48 -3.75
CA PRO A 72 3.48 -2.85 -3.87
C PRO A 72 2.38 -3.73 -3.33
N ARG A 73 2.05 -4.79 -4.07
CA ARG A 73 1.15 -5.80 -3.53
C ARG A 73 1.71 -6.15 -2.16
N LEU A 74 0.90 -5.97 -1.13
CA LEU A 74 1.07 -6.76 0.08
C LEU A 74 0.92 -8.18 -0.44
N THR A 75 2.02 -8.81 -0.85
CA THR A 75 2.22 -10.20 -0.55
C THR A 75 1.93 -10.22 0.93
N THR A 76 0.76 -10.73 1.34
CA THR A 76 0.61 -11.32 2.66
C THR A 76 1.95 -11.97 2.92
N ALA A 77 2.73 -11.44 3.87
CA ALA A 77 4.07 -11.91 4.10
C ALA A 77 3.93 -13.41 4.23
N THR A 78 4.38 -14.15 3.20
CA THR A 78 4.22 -15.58 3.23
C THR A 78 5.36 -16.01 4.11
N CYS A 79 5.06 -16.20 5.39
CA CYS A 79 6.02 -16.82 6.27
C CYS A 79 6.37 -18.18 5.68
N SER A 80 7.65 -18.50 5.69
CA SER A 80 8.07 -19.89 5.51
C SER A 80 7.44 -20.74 6.61
N ALA A 81 7.47 -22.06 6.43
CA ALA A 81 7.12 -22.97 7.51
C ALA A 81 7.91 -22.60 8.78
N PHE A 82 7.21 -22.51 9.91
CA PHE A 82 7.84 -22.26 11.20
C PHE A 82 8.66 -23.49 11.62
N GLN A 83 9.75 -23.26 12.33
CA GLN A 83 10.57 -24.31 12.91
C GLN A 83 10.09 -24.55 14.34
N ASN A 84 9.60 -25.75 14.62
CA ASN A 84 9.23 -26.13 15.98
C ASN A 84 10.48 -26.28 16.84
N ASP A 85 10.37 -25.86 18.11
CA ASP A 85 11.40 -26.05 19.14
C ASP A 85 12.76 -25.40 18.82
N VAL A 86 12.77 -24.34 18.01
CA VAL A 86 13.97 -23.56 17.68
C VAL A 86 13.88 -22.16 18.29
N ASP A 87 14.87 -21.82 19.11
CA ASP A 87 15.09 -20.47 19.63
C ASP A 87 16.37 -19.89 19.01
N TYR A 88 16.39 -18.58 18.75
CA TYR A 88 17.54 -17.83 18.24
C TYR A 88 17.96 -16.76 19.27
N PRO A 89 18.73 -17.13 20.31
CA PRO A 89 18.97 -16.27 21.47
C PRO A 89 19.59 -14.93 21.10
N GLY A 90 19.07 -13.85 21.68
CA GLY A 90 19.63 -12.49 21.57
C GLY A 90 19.30 -11.75 20.27
N ASN A 91 18.33 -12.24 19.48
CA ASN A 91 17.88 -11.60 18.23
C ASN A 91 16.49 -10.95 18.33
N ASP A 92 15.94 -10.82 19.53
CA ASP A 92 14.60 -10.25 19.74
C ASP A 92 14.57 -8.74 19.46
N ILE A 93 13.74 -8.32 18.51
CA ILE A 93 13.50 -6.89 18.19
C ILE A 93 12.20 -6.35 18.81
N GLY A 94 11.37 -7.25 19.37
CA GLY A 94 10.06 -6.96 19.94
C GLY A 94 9.34 -8.24 20.31
N SER A 95 8.21 -8.13 20.99
CA SER A 95 7.41 -9.28 21.41
C SER A 95 5.91 -9.00 21.29
N THR A 96 5.18 -10.02 20.86
CA THR A 96 3.71 -10.05 20.77
C THR A 96 3.20 -11.35 21.41
N SER A 97 1.90 -11.41 21.71
CA SER A 97 1.27 -12.61 22.27
C SER A 97 0.17 -13.08 21.34
N ARG A 98 0.24 -14.37 20.97
CA ARG A 98 -0.68 -15.02 20.03
C ARG A 98 -1.10 -16.40 20.52
N ALA A 99 -2.25 -16.87 20.04
CA ALA A 99 -2.80 -18.17 20.40
C ALA A 99 -1.97 -19.33 19.83
N SER A 100 -1.33 -19.12 18.68
CA SER A 100 -0.44 -20.09 18.05
C SER A 100 0.73 -19.42 17.33
N ALA A 101 1.80 -20.17 17.09
CA ALA A 101 2.96 -19.70 16.33
C ALA A 101 2.62 -19.32 14.88
N ALA A 102 1.57 -19.90 14.30
CA ALA A 102 1.11 -19.57 12.95
C ALA A 102 0.54 -18.14 12.86
N ASP A 103 -0.09 -17.68 13.94
CA ASP A 103 -0.73 -16.36 13.99
C ASP A 103 0.30 -15.22 14.01
N CYS A 104 1.53 -15.47 14.49
CA CYS A 104 2.61 -14.49 14.51
C CYS A 104 3.00 -14.00 13.11
N CYS A 105 2.67 -14.75 12.05
CA CYS A 105 2.92 -14.33 10.68
C CYS A 105 2.13 -13.08 10.26
N GLY A 106 1.05 -12.78 10.97
CA GLY A 106 0.18 -11.64 10.72
C GLY A 106 0.47 -10.40 11.57
N ASP A 107 1.52 -10.42 12.39
CA ASP A 107 1.90 -9.33 13.28
C ASP A 107 2.72 -8.25 12.56
#